data_AF-A0A6M3KWY8-F1
#
_entry.id   AF-A0A6M3KWY8-F1
#
_cell.length_a   1.000
_cell.length_b   1.000
_cell.length_c   1.000
_cell.angle_alpha   90.00
_cell.angle_beta   90.00
_cell.angle_gamma   90.00
#
_symmetry.space_group_name_H-M   'P 1'
#
loop_
_entity.id
_entity.type
_entity.pdbx_description
1 polymer ?
#
loop_
_entity_poly.entity_id
_entity_poly.type
_entity_poly.pdbx_seq_one_letter_code
_entity_poly.pdbx_strand_id
1 'polypeptide(L)'
;MGSVLASTIFTEVSGVLYDTSAVHWTDAEKLRFLNAGQRQLVLFKPDAYVINDEYKLAAGTLQSIPDGSAAFTNAAAATLVEGIQFIKLTRNMGIAGLVAGDAIP
;
A
#
# COMPACT_ATOMS: atom_id res chain seq x y z
N MET A 1 4.23 -10.29 5.38
CA MET A 1 3.76 -9.06 6.02
C MET A 1 2.53 -9.41 6.83
N GLY A 2 2.64 -9.47 8.16
CA GLY A 2 1.47 -9.75 9.01
C GLY A 2 0.55 -8.53 8.99
N SER A 3 -0.67 -8.70 8.46
CA SER A 3 -1.69 -7.66 8.50
C SER A 3 -2.31 -7.62 9.89
N VAL A 4 -2.25 -6.47 10.56
CA VAL A 4 -3.02 -6.22 11.80
C VAL A 4 -4.35 -5.59 11.41
N LEU A 5 -5.46 -6.12 11.93
CA LEU A 5 -6.77 -5.53 11.72
C LEU A 5 -6.93 -4.26 12.56
N ALA A 6 -7.51 -3.21 11.97
CA ALA A 6 -7.79 -1.96 12.70
C ALA A 6 -8.70 -2.19 13.92
N SER A 7 -9.61 -3.18 13.85
CA SER A 7 -10.47 -3.58 14.97
C SER A 7 -9.70 -4.13 16.17
N THR A 8 -8.57 -4.80 15.95
CA THR A 8 -7.68 -5.26 17.03
C THR A 8 -7.11 -4.06 17.79
N ILE A 9 -6.63 -3.05 17.05
CA ILE A 9 -6.12 -1.80 17.62
C ILE A 9 -7.23 -1.06 18.38
N PHE A 10 -8.45 -1.00 17.81
CA PHE A 10 -9.57 -0.33 18.48
C PHE A 10 -9.96 -1.01 19.79
N THR A 11 -9.87 -2.34 19.86
CA THR A 11 -10.16 -3.10 21.09
C THR A 11 -9.16 -2.74 22.18
N GLU A 12 -7.87 -2.71 21.86
CA GLU A 12 -6.82 -2.31 22.80
C GLU A 12 -6.98 -0.85 23.27
N VAL A 13 -7.22 0.08 22.33
CA VAL A 13 -7.41 1.51 22.62
C VAL A 13 -8.65 1.72 23.49
N SER A 14 -9.73 0.98 23.27
CA SER A 14 -10.95 1.07 24.09
C SER A 14 -10.67 0.66 25.54
N GLY A 15 -9.77 -0.31 25.76
CA GLY A 15 -9.27 -0.67 27.09
C GLY A 15 -8.45 0.45 27.74
N VAL A 16 -7.54 1.08 27.00
CA VAL A 16 -6.70 2.20 27.49
C VAL A 16 -7.56 3.43 27.85
N LEU A 17 -8.60 3.70 27.06
CA LEU A 17 -9.52 4.81 27.28
C LEU A 17 -10.60 4.52 28.33
N TYR A 18 -10.66 3.30 28.86
CA TYR A 18 -11.76 2.80 29.71
C TYR A 18 -13.16 2.98 29.07
N ASP A 19 -13.24 2.96 27.73
CA ASP A 19 -14.47 3.11 26.95
C ASP A 19 -14.73 1.85 26.10
N THR A 20 -14.88 0.71 26.77
CA THR A 20 -15.07 -0.61 26.12
C THR A 20 -16.35 -0.71 25.31
N SER A 21 -17.34 0.15 25.58
CA SER A 21 -18.61 0.21 24.86
C SER A 21 -18.62 1.24 23.73
N ALA A 22 -17.48 1.92 23.49
CA ALA A 22 -17.33 2.94 22.45
C ALA A 22 -18.42 4.03 22.47
N VAL A 23 -18.81 4.47 23.67
CA VAL A 23 -19.89 5.45 23.87
C VAL A 23 -19.38 6.87 23.68
N HIS A 24 -18.16 7.15 24.17
CA HIS A 24 -17.55 8.46 24.12
C HIS A 24 -16.62 8.60 22.91
N TRP A 25 -15.97 7.51 22.52
CA TRP A 25 -15.09 7.41 21.37
C TRP A 25 -15.60 6.31 20.47
N THR A 26 -16.43 6.70 19.50
CA THR A 26 -16.99 5.75 18.53
C THR A 26 -15.89 5.16 17.65
N ASP A 27 -16.10 3.97 17.10
CA ASP A 27 -15.12 3.37 16.19
C ASP A 27 -14.91 4.20 14.91
N ALA A 28 -15.94 4.93 14.48
CA ALA A 28 -15.83 5.87 13.38
C ALA A 28 -14.85 7.02 13.68
N GLU A 29 -14.87 7.55 14.91
CA GLU A 29 -13.90 8.57 15.34
C GLU A 29 -12.49 8.01 15.48
N LYS A 30 -12.34 6.83 16.09
CA LYS A 30 -11.03 6.15 16.19
C LYS A 30 -10.42 5.93 14.80
N LEU A 31 -11.23 5.49 13.84
CA LEU A 31 -10.80 5.33 12.44
C LEU A 31 -10.39 6.66 11.81
N ARG A 32 -11.15 7.74 12.05
CA ARG A 32 -10.81 9.07 11.57
C ARG A 32 -9.44 9.53 12.10
N PHE A 33 -9.16 9.33 13.38
CA PHE A 33 -7.86 9.70 13.98
C PHE A 33 -6.72 8.84 13.46
N LEU A 34 -6.93 7.53 13.30
CA LEU A 34 -5.94 6.63 12.71
C LEU A 34 -5.55 7.07 11.29
N ASN A 35 -6.55 7.34 10.44
CA ASN A 35 -6.32 7.81 9.08
C ASN A 35 -5.62 9.17 9.04
N ALA A 36 -5.97 10.08 9.96
CA ALA A 36 -5.28 11.37 10.09
C ALA A 36 -3.81 11.20 10.48
N GLY A 37 -3.51 10.30 11.41
CA GLY A 37 -2.14 9.96 11.81
C GLY A 37 -1.34 9.35 10.66
N GLN A 38 -1.93 8.44 9.89
CA GLN A 38 -1.31 7.88 8.69
C GLN A 38 -1.01 8.97 7.65
N ARG A 39 -1.96 9.88 7.38
CA ARG A 39 -1.74 11.00 6.46
C ARG A 39 -0.61 11.91 6.94
N GLN A 40 -0.55 12.22 8.23
CA GLN A 40 0.52 13.03 8.79
C GLN A 40 1.88 12.32 8.70
N LEU A 41 1.91 11.00 8.93
CA LEU A 41 3.12 10.20 8.78
C LEU A 41 3.66 10.29 7.35
N VAL A 42 2.80 10.15 6.35
CA VAL A 42 3.19 10.26 4.93
C VAL A 42 3.69 11.66 4.59
N LEU A 43 3.14 12.72 5.20
CA LEU A 43 3.65 14.08 5.01
C LEU A 43 5.08 14.26 5.52
N PHE A 44 5.43 13.65 6.67
CA PHE A 44 6.77 13.74 7.24
C PHE A 44 7.75 12.76 6.60
N LYS A 45 7.27 11.57 6.26
CA LYS A 45 8.06 10.46 5.74
C LYS A 45 7.28 9.82 4.57
N PRO A 46 7.43 10.37 3.35
CA PRO A 46 6.67 9.92 2.17
C PRO A 46 6.84 8.43 1.86
N ASP A 47 8.01 7.86 2.16
CA ASP A 47 8.31 6.43 1.96
C ASP A 47 7.63 5.50 2.99
N ALA A 48 6.90 6.06 3.97
CA ALA A 48 6.07 5.26 4.87
C ALA A 48 4.82 4.68 4.17
N TYR A 49 4.44 5.22 3.01
CA TYR A 49 3.39 4.66 2.16
C TYR A 49 4.00 3.85 1.02
N VAL A 50 3.58 2.59 0.88
CA VAL A 50 4.04 1.71 -0.20
C VAL A 50 3.14 1.91 -1.41
N ILE A 51 3.74 2.36 -2.52
CA ILE A 51 3.09 2.39 -3.83
C ILE A 51 3.47 1.09 -4.56
N ASN A 52 2.48 0.36 -5.06
CA ASN A 52 2.71 -0.71 -6.02
C ASN A 52 2.21 -0.23 -7.37
N ASP A 53 3.05 -0.36 -8.39
CA ASP A 53 2.68 -0.07 -9.76
C ASP A 53 3.18 -1.19 -10.67
N GLU A 54 2.50 -1.37 -11.79
CA GLU A 54 2.81 -2.38 -12.79
C GLU A 54 3.36 -1.73 -14.05
N TYR A 55 4.44 -2.31 -14.58
CA TYR A 55 5.07 -1.86 -15.81
C TYR A 55 5.17 -3.01 -16.80
N LYS A 56 4.66 -2.80 -18.01
CA LYS A 56 4.79 -3.78 -19.08
C LYS A 56 6.20 -3.71 -19.64
N LEU A 57 6.95 -4.80 -19.50
CA LEU A 57 8.29 -4.92 -20.03
C LEU A 57 8.30 -4.86 -21.57
N ALA A 58 9.28 -4.15 -22.12
CA ALA A 58 9.50 -4.11 -23.56
C ALA A 58 10.02 -5.46 -24.08
N ALA A 59 9.73 -5.78 -25.34
CA ALA A 59 10.27 -6.98 -25.97
C ALA A 59 11.80 -6.86 -26.10
N GLY A 60 12.54 -7.76 -25.45
CA GLY A 60 14.01 -7.77 -25.48
C GLY A 60 14.63 -8.43 -24.26
N THR A 61 15.95 -8.65 -24.31
CA THR A 61 16.71 -9.32 -23.24
C THR A 61 17.20 -8.34 -22.17
N LEU A 62 17.39 -7.06 -22.52
CA LEU A 62 17.83 -6.01 -21.60
C LEU A 62 16.64 -5.15 -21.19
N GLN A 63 16.56 -4.82 -19.90
CA GLN A 63 15.50 -4.00 -19.32
C GLN A 63 16.14 -2.82 -18.58
N SER A 64 15.53 -1.64 -18.74
CA SER A 64 15.91 -0.43 -18.02
C SER A 64 14.97 -0.21 -16.85
N ILE A 65 15.52 0.24 -15.72
CA ILE A 65 14.72 0.62 -14.56
C ILE A 65 13.98 1.93 -14.91
N PRO A 66 12.71 2.11 -14.49
CA PRO A 66 12.04 3.39 -14.62
C PRO A 66 12.88 4.51 -14.03
N ASP A 67 13.06 5.59 -14.79
CA ASP A 67 13.94 6.71 -14.49
C ASP A 67 13.18 7.99 -14.09
N GLY A 68 11.87 7.89 -13.85
CA GLY A 68 11.01 9.05 -13.61
C GLY A 68 10.55 9.77 -14.88
N SER A 69 10.97 9.34 -16.07
CA SER A 69 10.58 9.96 -17.34
C SER A 69 9.26 9.40 -17.88
N ALA A 70 8.61 10.19 -18.74
CA ALA A 70 7.38 9.78 -19.44
C ALA A 70 7.56 8.58 -20.39
N ALA A 71 8.78 8.07 -20.58
CA ALA A 71 9.03 6.83 -21.32
C ALA A 71 8.58 5.58 -20.54
N PHE A 72 8.40 5.69 -19.22
CA PHE A 72 7.99 4.60 -18.35
C PHE A 72 6.62 4.91 -17.74
N THR A 73 5.57 4.33 -18.32
CA THR A 73 4.19 4.52 -17.86
C THR A 73 3.51 3.19 -17.54
N ASN A 74 2.59 3.23 -16.59
CA ASN A 74 1.74 2.08 -16.27
C ASN A 74 0.57 1.93 -17.26
N ALA A 75 -0.27 0.92 -17.05
CA ALA A 75 -1.45 0.67 -17.90
C ALA A 75 -2.46 1.85 -17.91
N ALA A 76 -2.45 2.70 -16.88
CA ALA A 76 -3.28 3.90 -16.77
C ALA A 76 -2.58 5.17 -17.32
N ALA A 77 -1.46 5.02 -18.02
CA ALA A 77 -0.65 6.11 -18.58
C ALA A 77 -0.08 7.09 -17.54
N ALA A 78 0.04 6.68 -16.27
CA ALA A 78 0.74 7.46 -15.25
C ALA A 78 2.25 7.18 -15.33
N THR A 79 3.06 8.23 -15.20
CA THR A 79 4.53 8.14 -15.16
C THR A 79 4.99 7.44 -13.89
N LEU A 80 5.87 6.45 -14.05
CA LEU A 80 6.49 5.72 -12.95
C LEU A 80 7.60 6.55 -12.29
N VAL A 81 7.70 6.46 -10.97
CA VAL A 81 8.78 7.10 -10.20
C VAL A 81 10.11 6.40 -10.47
N GLU A 82 11.23 7.12 -10.32
CA GLU A 82 12.58 6.56 -10.45
C GLU A 82 12.78 5.36 -9.52
N GLY A 83 13.18 4.23 -10.10
CA GLY A 83 13.50 3.00 -9.40
C GLY A 83 14.99 2.87 -9.11
N ILE A 84 15.35 2.27 -7.99
CA ILE A 84 16.75 2.14 -7.53
C ILE A 84 17.37 0.80 -7.94
N GLN A 85 16.61 -0.30 -7.87
CA GLN A 85 17.12 -1.64 -8.18
C GLN A 85 16.01 -2.59 -8.65
N PHE A 86 16.37 -3.52 -9.53
CA PHE A 86 15.52 -4.65 -9.86
C PHE A 86 15.67 -5.76 -8.81
N ILE A 87 14.55 -6.19 -8.25
CA ILE A 87 14.48 -7.37 -7.37
C ILE A 87 13.57 -8.39 -8.03
N LYS A 88 14.06 -9.61 -8.23
CA LYS A 88 13.22 -10.73 -8.66
C LYS A 88 12.32 -11.15 -7.50
N LEU A 89 11.06 -10.72 -7.54
CA LEU A 89 10.05 -11.14 -6.58
C LEU A 89 9.04 -12.05 -7.28
N THR A 90 9.14 -13.36 -7.03
CA THR A 90 8.14 -14.32 -7.53
C THR A 90 7.00 -14.43 -6.52
N ARG A 91 5.83 -13.87 -6.87
CA ARG A 91 4.59 -13.93 -6.10
C ARG A 91 3.41 -14.27 -7.02
N ASN A 92 2.38 -14.95 -6.51
CA ASN A 92 1.14 -15.20 -7.25
C ASN A 92 0.40 -13.87 -7.47
N MET A 93 0.03 -13.57 -8.72
CA MET A 93 -0.60 -12.30 -9.15
C MET A 93 -2.03 -12.51 -9.71
N GLY A 94 -2.58 -13.72 -9.58
CA GLY A 94 -3.89 -14.06 -10.16
C GLY A 94 -3.90 -14.04 -11.70
N ILE A 95 -5.10 -14.16 -12.29
CA ILE A 95 -5.30 -14.15 -13.76
C ILE A 95 -5.17 -12.73 -14.36
N ALA A 96 -5.55 -11.69 -13.61
CA ALA A 96 -5.53 -10.32 -14.09
C ALA A 96 -4.19 -9.60 -13.87
N GLY A 97 -3.29 -10.13 -13.04
CA GLY A 97 -2.00 -9.50 -12.73
C GLY A 97 -2.07 -8.31 -11.76
N LEU A 98 -3.29 -7.83 -11.45
CA LEU A 98 -3.51 -6.58 -10.72
C LEU A 98 -3.46 -6.71 -9.18
N VAL A 99 -3.64 -7.92 -8.64
CA VAL A 99 -3.76 -8.14 -7.19
C VAL A 99 -2.87 -9.30 -6.75
N ALA A 100 -1.93 -9.00 -5.84
CA ALA A 100 -1.07 -10.02 -5.25
C ALA A 100 -1.85 -10.97 -4.35
N GLY A 101 -1.70 -12.27 -4.58
CA GLY A 101 -2.35 -13.32 -3.78
C GLY A 101 -3.74 -13.74 -4.26
N ASP A 102 -4.21 -13.24 -5.41
CA ASP A 102 -5.49 -13.69 -5.97
C ASP A 102 -5.44 -15.16 -6.42
N ALA A 103 -6.52 -15.90 -6.20
CA ALA A 103 -6.56 -17.33 -6.46
C ALA A 103 -6.57 -17.58 -7.98
N ILE A 104 -5.63 -18.41 -8.47
CA ILE A 104 -5.67 -18.92 -9.84
C ILE A 104 -6.55 -20.18 -9.80
N PRO A 105 -7.71 -20.22 -10.49
CA PRO A 105 -8.54 -21.42 -10.56
C PRO A 105 -7.85 -22.57 -11.29
#